data_AF-A0A0C2MQP0-F1
#
_entry.id   AF-A0A0C2MQP0-F1
#
_cell.length_a   1.000
_cell.length_b   1.000
_cell.length_c   1.000
_cell.angle_alpha   90.00
_cell.angle_beta   90.00
_cell.angle_gamma   90.00
#
_symmetry.space_group_name_H-M   'P 1'
#
loop_
_entity.id
_entity.type
_entity.pdbx_description
1 polymer ?
#
loop_
_entity_poly.entity_id
_entity_poly.type
_entity_poly.pdbx_seq_one_letter_code
_entity_poly.pdbx_strand_id
1 'polypeptide(L)'
;MELGEQITKYYDARTPHQKRLEIKNYLDAYIRQKDSVFTLIDHLKRSTSFYVSLFSYNAIEAIINQKWHVFCDQEKITIKTEIMNMIFCDSLKLNTIVVSHLCEILAKIGLHEYNKTFQDFFLIIDQLLNPEIP
;
A
#
# COMPACT_ATOMS: atom_id res chain seq x y z
N MET A 1 -0.52 -13.60 17.21
CA MET A 1 -1.84 -13.28 16.64
C MET A 1 -1.56 -12.49 15.39
N GLU A 2 -1.92 -13.02 14.23
CA GLU A 2 -1.49 -12.47 12.94
C GLU A 2 -2.19 -11.13 12.65
N LEU A 3 -1.50 -10.21 11.99
CA LEU A 3 -2.01 -8.87 11.66
C LEU A 3 -3.35 -8.94 10.89
N GLY A 4 -3.50 -9.91 9.99
CA GLY A 4 -4.74 -10.14 9.24
C GLY A 4 -5.95 -10.50 10.13
N GLU A 5 -5.74 -11.25 11.21
CA GLU A 5 -6.80 -11.59 12.17
C GLU A 5 -7.24 -10.35 12.97
N GLN A 6 -6.30 -9.47 13.32
CA GLN A 6 -6.61 -8.20 14.00
C GLN A 6 -7.44 -7.29 13.11
N ILE A 7 -7.03 -7.12 11.86
CA ILE A 7 -7.77 -6.31 10.90
C ILE A 7 -9.18 -6.86 10.70
N THR A 8 -9.33 -8.17 10.50
CA THR A 8 -10.64 -8.80 10.32
C THR A 8 -11.53 -8.59 11.54
N LYS A 9 -10.99 -8.77 12.76
CA LYS A 9 -11.73 -8.49 14.00
C LYS A 9 -12.09 -7.02 14.16
N TYR A 10 -11.26 -6.09 13.70
CA TYR A 10 -11.54 -4.66 13.78
C TYR A 10 -12.82 -4.28 13.02
N TYR A 11 -12.98 -4.83 11.81
CA TYR A 11 -14.13 -4.58 10.93
C TYR A 11 -15.35 -5.48 11.21
N ASP A 12 -15.24 -6.52 12.05
CA ASP A 12 -16.39 -7.34 12.44
C ASP A 12 -17.38 -6.51 13.29
N ALA A 13 -18.63 -6.46 12.84
CA ALA A 13 -19.72 -5.76 13.50
C ALA A 13 -19.98 -6.28 14.93
N ARG A 14 -19.66 -7.55 15.19
CA ARG A 14 -19.86 -8.20 16.50
C ARG A 14 -18.75 -7.89 17.50
N THR A 15 -17.63 -7.29 17.06
CA THR A 15 -16.53 -6.95 17.96
C THR A 15 -16.95 -5.85 18.94
N PRO A 16 -16.89 -6.10 20.26
CA PRO A 16 -17.24 -5.09 21.25
C PRO A 16 -16.38 -3.82 21.13
N HIS A 17 -16.96 -2.66 21.46
CA HIS A 17 -16.29 -1.37 21.35
C HIS A 17 -14.91 -1.35 22.04
N GLN A 18 -14.84 -1.83 23.29
CA GLN A 18 -13.58 -1.87 24.03
C GLN A 18 -12.50 -2.68 23.30
N LYS A 19 -12.88 -3.83 22.74
CA LYS A 19 -11.97 -4.67 21.98
C LYS A 19 -11.55 -4.01 20.67
N ARG A 20 -12.48 -3.34 19.98
CA ARG A 20 -12.19 -2.59 18.76
C ARG A 20 -11.19 -1.46 19.02
N LEU A 21 -11.30 -0.77 20.16
CA LEU A 21 -10.35 0.27 20.57
C LEU A 21 -8.95 -0.29 20.85
N GLU A 22 -8.85 -1.44 21.53
CA GLU A 22 -7.57 -2.13 21.73
C GLU A 22 -6.91 -2.50 20.40
N ILE A 23 -7.69 -3.06 19.47
CA ILE A 23 -7.21 -3.43 18.14
C ILE A 23 -6.77 -2.18 17.38
N LYS A 24 -7.55 -1.09 17.42
CA LYS A 24 -7.18 0.18 16.79
C LYS A 24 -5.84 0.69 17.30
N ASN A 25 -5.64 0.71 18.62
CA ASN A 25 -4.39 1.18 19.22
C ASN A 25 -3.19 0.32 18.80
N TYR A 26 -3.39 -0.99 18.70
CA TYR A 26 -2.40 -1.92 18.17
C TYR A 26 -2.08 -1.62 16.69
N LEU A 27 -3.10 -1.46 15.84
CA LEU A 27 -2.94 -1.18 14.41
C LEU A 27 -2.28 0.19 14.18
N ASP A 28 -2.65 1.21 14.94
CA ASP A 28 -2.02 2.53 14.90
C ASP A 28 -0.55 2.46 15.33
N ALA A 29 -0.23 1.66 16.36
CA ALA A 29 1.15 1.42 16.77
C ALA A 29 1.95 0.66 15.71
N TYR A 30 1.31 -0.26 15.01
CA TYR A 30 1.92 -1.03 13.92
C TYR A 30 2.30 -0.12 12.74
N ILE A 31 1.37 0.71 12.25
CA ILE A 31 1.61 1.70 11.17
C ILE A 31 2.69 2.71 11.57
N ARG A 32 2.90 2.92 12.88
CA ARG A 32 3.97 3.80 13.34
C ARG A 32 5.37 3.27 13.05
N GLN A 33 5.54 1.96 12.96
CA GLN A 33 6.82 1.31 12.67
C GLN A 33 7.25 1.58 11.23
N LYS A 34 8.54 1.89 11.02
CA LYS A 34 9.09 2.23 9.70
C LYS A 34 8.89 1.09 8.70
N ASP A 35 9.17 -0.15 9.13
CA ASP A 35 9.20 -1.32 8.24
C ASP A 35 7.82 -1.91 7.97
N SER A 36 6.77 -1.40 8.62
CA SER A 36 5.39 -1.88 8.46
C SER A 36 4.93 -1.80 7.00
N VAL A 37 5.42 -0.83 6.23
CA VAL A 37 5.07 -0.66 4.81
C VAL A 37 5.39 -1.90 3.98
N PHE A 38 6.50 -2.59 4.24
CA PHE A 38 6.91 -3.77 3.47
C PHE A 38 5.98 -4.96 3.75
N THR A 39 5.60 -5.17 5.00
CA THR A 39 4.62 -6.21 5.36
C THR A 39 3.23 -5.90 4.80
N LEU A 40 2.82 -4.63 4.80
CA LEU A 40 1.53 -4.21 4.23
C LEU A 40 1.51 -4.41 2.70
N ILE A 41 2.63 -4.18 2.01
CA ILE A 41 2.79 -4.47 0.58
C ILE A 41 2.67 -5.97 0.33
N ASP A 42 3.35 -6.81 1.10
CA ASP A 42 3.23 -8.28 0.97
C ASP A 42 1.81 -8.77 1.24
N HIS A 43 1.10 -8.17 2.19
CA HIS A 43 -0.32 -8.43 2.43
C HIS A 43 -1.19 -8.06 1.24
N LEU A 44 -0.98 -6.90 0.60
CA LEU A 44 -1.76 -6.53 -0.61
C LEU A 44 -1.58 -7.54 -1.74
N LYS A 45 -0.38 -8.13 -1.88
CA LYS A 45 -0.10 -9.14 -2.91
C LYS A 45 -0.81 -10.46 -2.67
N ARG A 46 -0.92 -10.89 -1.41
CA ARG A 46 -1.35 -12.24 -1.06
C ARG A 46 -2.77 -12.32 -0.53
N SER A 47 -3.33 -11.23 -0.02
CA SER A 47 -4.57 -11.27 0.72
C SER A 47 -5.78 -11.46 -0.19
N THR A 48 -6.61 -12.43 0.17
CA THR A 48 -7.96 -12.61 -0.39
C THR A 48 -9.04 -11.88 0.43
N SER A 49 -8.67 -11.31 1.59
CA SER A 49 -9.60 -10.62 2.49
C SER A 49 -9.71 -9.14 2.11
N PHE A 50 -10.92 -8.73 1.70
CA PHE A 50 -11.24 -7.34 1.39
C PHE A 50 -10.80 -6.37 2.51
N TYR A 51 -11.08 -6.70 3.77
CA TYR A 51 -10.74 -5.84 4.90
C TYR A 51 -9.24 -5.70 5.12
N VAL A 52 -8.47 -6.78 4.90
CA VAL A 52 -7.01 -6.75 5.00
C VAL A 52 -6.42 -5.91 3.88
N SER A 53 -6.93 -6.06 2.65
CA SER A 53 -6.48 -5.26 1.51
C SER A 53 -6.81 -3.78 1.71
N LEU A 54 -8.04 -3.45 2.14
CA LEU A 54 -8.46 -2.07 2.39
C LEU A 54 -7.63 -1.42 3.50
N PHE A 55 -7.41 -2.11 4.61
CA PHE A 55 -6.55 -1.59 5.68
C PHE A 55 -5.11 -1.40 5.20
N SER A 56 -4.56 -2.39 4.49
CA SER A 56 -3.16 -2.34 4.03
C SER A 56 -2.95 -1.18 3.06
N TYR A 57 -3.90 -0.96 2.16
CA TYR A 57 -3.93 0.20 1.28
C TYR A 57 -3.90 1.53 2.05
N ASN A 58 -4.90 1.76 2.92
CA ASN A 58 -5.01 3.01 3.68
C ASN A 58 -3.77 3.27 4.55
N ALA A 59 -3.19 2.20 5.12
CA ALA A 59 -1.99 2.28 5.93
C ALA A 59 -0.76 2.64 5.10
N ILE A 60 -0.55 2.02 3.94
CA ILE A 60 0.55 2.35 3.02
C ILE A 60 0.41 3.80 2.58
N GLU A 61 -0.77 4.20 2.12
CA GLU A 61 -1.05 5.56 1.69
C GLU A 61 -0.69 6.59 2.78
N ALA A 62 -1.12 6.34 4.03
CA ALA A 62 -0.78 7.20 5.16
C ALA A 62 0.73 7.25 5.43
N ILE A 63 1.43 6.10 5.33
CA ILE A 63 2.88 6.02 5.51
C ILE A 63 3.61 6.81 4.42
N ILE A 64 3.23 6.64 3.15
CA ILE A 64 3.83 7.39 2.04
C ILE A 64 3.62 8.89 2.27
N ASN A 65 2.38 9.34 2.46
CA ASN A 65 2.09 10.76 2.59
C ASN A 65 2.80 11.42 3.79
N GLN A 66 2.91 10.73 4.93
CA GLN A 66 3.40 11.34 6.17
C GLN A 66 4.88 11.07 6.43
N LYS A 67 5.43 9.97 5.91
CA LYS A 67 6.76 9.46 6.29
C LYS A 67 7.68 9.16 5.12
N TRP A 68 7.30 9.51 3.89
CA TRP A 68 8.15 9.26 2.73
C TRP A 68 9.59 9.78 2.89
N HIS A 69 9.74 10.94 3.54
CA HIS A 69 11.04 11.58 3.79
C HIS A 69 11.95 10.82 4.78
N VAL A 70 11.40 9.89 5.57
CA VAL A 70 12.15 9.10 6.56
C VAL A 70 12.83 7.87 5.93
N PHE A 71 12.37 7.45 4.75
CA PHE A 71 12.97 6.33 4.04
C PHE A 71 14.26 6.75 3.34
N CYS A 72 15.27 5.88 3.36
CA CYS A 72 16.47 6.07 2.57
C CYS A 72 16.20 5.71 1.10
N ASP A 73 17.12 6.10 0.21
CA ASP A 73 16.92 5.93 -1.23
C ASP A 73 16.72 4.46 -1.63
N GLN A 74 17.43 3.53 -0.99
CA GLN A 74 17.28 2.10 -1.25
C GLN A 74 15.88 1.59 -0.87
N GLU A 75 15.35 1.99 0.29
CA GLU A 75 14.01 1.62 0.74
C GLU A 75 12.94 2.18 -0.21
N LYS A 76 13.11 3.43 -0.64
CA LYS A 76 12.20 4.08 -1.59
C LYS A 76 12.20 3.40 -2.94
N ILE A 77 13.38 3.02 -3.45
CA ILE A 77 13.51 2.24 -4.68
C ILE A 77 12.77 0.93 -4.53
N THR A 78 12.99 0.19 -3.44
CA THR A 78 12.28 -1.06 -3.18
C THR A 78 10.76 -0.85 -3.16
N ILE A 79 10.25 0.12 -2.39
CA ILE A 79 8.81 0.41 -2.32
C ILE A 79 8.23 0.72 -3.71
N LYS A 80 8.89 1.59 -4.48
CA LYS A 80 8.48 1.94 -5.85
C LYS A 80 8.43 0.71 -6.75
N THR A 81 9.51 -0.07 -6.79
CA THR A 81 9.60 -1.27 -7.61
C THR A 81 8.51 -2.28 -7.26
N GLU A 82 8.24 -2.49 -5.97
CA GLU A 82 7.20 -3.42 -5.54
C GLU A 82 5.80 -2.96 -5.96
N ILE A 83 5.51 -1.67 -5.85
CA ILE A 83 4.24 -1.08 -6.30
C ILE A 83 4.10 -1.20 -7.82
N MET A 84 5.13 -0.83 -8.57
CA MET A 84 5.13 -0.92 -10.04
C MET A 84 4.97 -2.38 -10.50
N ASN A 85 5.67 -3.34 -9.89
CA ASN A 85 5.52 -4.75 -10.22
C ASN A 85 4.08 -5.25 -9.99
N MET A 86 3.43 -4.82 -8.91
CA MET A 86 2.03 -5.17 -8.68
C MET A 86 1.09 -4.60 -9.75
N ILE A 87 1.36 -3.37 -10.22
CA ILE A 87 0.54 -2.72 -11.25
C ILE A 87 0.80 -3.32 -12.64
N PHE A 88 2.05 -3.55 -13.03
CA PHE A 88 2.41 -3.96 -14.38
C PHE A 88 2.44 -5.49 -14.57
N CYS A 89 2.93 -6.25 -13.58
CA CYS A 89 3.16 -7.68 -13.74
C CYS A 89 2.02 -8.54 -13.14
N ASP A 90 1.39 -8.07 -12.06
CA ASP A 90 0.39 -8.83 -11.32
C ASP A 90 -1.04 -8.27 -11.45
N SER A 91 -1.27 -7.22 -12.24
CA SER A 91 -2.60 -6.59 -12.36
C SER A 91 -3.72 -7.55 -12.76
N LEU A 92 -3.43 -8.54 -13.62
CA LEU A 92 -4.40 -9.56 -14.02
C LEU A 92 -4.79 -10.52 -12.88
N LYS A 93 -3.95 -10.63 -11.84
CA LYS A 93 -4.18 -11.47 -10.65
C LYS A 93 -4.81 -10.67 -9.50
N LEU A 94 -4.70 -9.34 -9.54
CA LEU A 94 -5.22 -8.45 -8.53
C LEU A 94 -6.62 -7.98 -8.91
N ASN A 95 -7.43 -7.66 -7.90
CA ASN A 95 -8.72 -7.01 -8.13
C ASN A 95 -8.49 -5.59 -8.71
N THR A 96 -9.27 -5.19 -9.72
CA THR A 96 -9.19 -3.85 -10.34
C THR A 96 -9.21 -2.70 -9.33
N ILE A 97 -9.94 -2.84 -8.21
CA ILE A 97 -9.96 -1.86 -7.12
C ILE A 97 -8.57 -1.74 -6.47
N VAL A 98 -7.90 -2.88 -6.24
CA VAL A 98 -6.54 -2.91 -5.67
C VAL A 98 -5.56 -2.27 -6.65
N VAL A 99 -5.66 -2.56 -7.95
CA VAL A 99 -4.82 -1.92 -8.97
C VAL A 99 -5.02 -0.40 -8.99
N SER A 100 -6.28 0.06 -8.94
CA SER A 100 -6.61 1.50 -8.91
C SER A 100 -6.00 2.21 -7.71
N HIS A 101 -6.11 1.59 -6.53
CA HIS A 101 -5.49 2.05 -5.29
C HIS A 101 -3.95 2.08 -5.38
N LEU A 102 -3.32 1.07 -5.99
CA LEU A 102 -1.87 1.07 -6.20
C LEU A 102 -1.42 2.20 -7.14
N CYS A 103 -2.19 2.49 -8.20
CA CYS A 103 -1.93 3.64 -9.07
C CYS A 103 -2.03 4.97 -8.30
N GLU A 104 -2.97 5.10 -7.36
CA GLU A 104 -3.07 6.27 -6.50
C GLU A 104 -1.84 6.42 -5.59
N ILE A 105 -1.34 5.33 -5.00
CA ILE A 105 -0.10 5.34 -4.21
C ILE A 105 1.09 5.76 -5.09
N LEU A 106 1.20 5.20 -6.31
CA LEU A 106 2.27 5.53 -7.24
C LEU A 106 2.27 7.02 -7.59
N ALA A 107 1.09 7.60 -7.84
CA ALA A 107 0.94 9.03 -8.08
C ALA A 107 1.39 9.88 -6.88
N LYS A 108 1.07 9.46 -5.64
CA LYS A 108 1.54 10.12 -4.41
C LYS A 108 3.05 10.07 -4.25
N ILE A 109 3.67 8.93 -4.56
CA ILE A 109 5.14 8.83 -4.61
C ILE A 109 5.70 9.77 -5.68
N GLY A 110 5.06 9.82 -6.85
CA GLY A 110 5.37 10.79 -7.91
C GLY A 110 5.42 12.22 -7.39
N LEU A 111 4.38 12.67 -6.67
CA LEU A 111 4.35 14.03 -6.09
C LEU A 111 5.55 14.33 -5.17
N HIS A 112 6.06 13.33 -4.45
CA HIS A 112 7.22 13.50 -3.58
C HIS A 112 8.57 13.51 -4.32
N GLU A 113 8.68 12.82 -5.47
CA GLU A 113 9.98 12.46 -6.05
C GLU A 113 10.17 12.79 -7.53
N TYR A 114 9.12 13.20 -8.27
CA TYR A 114 9.19 13.37 -9.72
C TYR A 114 10.31 14.33 -10.17
N ASN A 115 10.61 15.33 -9.36
CA ASN A 115 11.65 16.34 -9.62
C ASN A 115 13.04 15.96 -9.08
N LYS A 116 13.22 14.77 -8.48
CA LYS A 116 14.47 14.33 -7.85
C LYS A 116 14.93 12.98 -8.38
N THR A 117 14.27 11.91 -7.93
CA THR A 117 14.71 10.51 -8.05
C THR A 117 13.70 9.65 -8.80
N PHE A 118 12.61 10.24 -9.29
CA PHE A 118 11.59 9.55 -10.08
C PHE A 118 11.34 10.25 -11.42
N GLN A 119 12.42 10.44 -12.19
CA GLN A 119 12.39 11.21 -13.44
C GLN A 119 11.54 10.56 -14.54
N ASP A 120 11.47 9.23 -14.55
CA ASP A 120 10.66 8.47 -15.52
C ASP A 120 9.18 8.39 -15.12
N PHE A 121 8.75 9.09 -14.06
CA PHE A 121 7.38 9.04 -13.57
C PHE A 121 6.35 9.29 -14.67
N PHE A 122 6.54 10.33 -15.49
CA PHE A 122 5.58 10.64 -16.56
C PHE A 122 5.58 9.59 -17.69
N LEU A 123 6.71 8.95 -17.97
CA LEU A 123 6.77 7.82 -18.92
C LEU A 123 5.99 6.62 -18.37
N ILE A 124 6.10 6.35 -17.08
CA ILE A 124 5.35 5.29 -16.41
C ILE A 124 3.84 5.59 -16.41
N ILE A 125 3.43 6.84 -16.17
CA ILE A 125 2.03 7.24 -16.29
C ILE A 125 1.53 7.07 -17.72
N ASP A 126 2.32 7.45 -18.72
CA ASP A 126 1.97 7.26 -20.13
C ASP A 126 1.76 5.78 -20.48
N GLN A 127 2.66 4.90 -20.03
CA GLN A 127 2.52 3.44 -20.19
C GLN A 127 1.25 2.87 -19.51
N LEU A 128 0.82 3.45 -18.38
CA LEU A 128 -0.41 3.02 -17.70
C LEU A 128 -1.68 3.47 -18.44
N LEU A 129 -1.65 4.64 -19.08
CA LEU A 129 -2.77 5.17 -19.85
C LEU A 129 -2.87 4.54 -21.24
N ASN A 130 -1.72 4.19 -21.80
CA ASN A 130 -1.57 3.58 -23.12
C ASN A 130 -0.84 2.23 -22.99
N PRO A 131 -1.45 1.22 -22.32
CA PRO A 131 -0.85 -0.09 -22.25
C PRO A 131 -0.71 -0.61 -23.68
N GLU A 132 0.52 -0.85 -24.14
CA GLU A 132 0.73 -1.54 -25.40
C GLU A 132 -0.01 -2.87 -25.32
N ILE A 133 -1.10 -2.97 -26.09
CA ILE A 133 -1.86 -4.22 -26.22
C ILE A 133 -0.97 -5.12 -27.08
N PRO A 134 -0.49 -6.26 -26.56
CA PRO A 134 0.26 -7.22 -27.37
C PRO A 134 -0.59 -7.78 -28.52
#